data_AF-A0A5N5X2L3-F1
#
_entry.id   AF-A0A5N5X2L3-F1
#
_cell.length_a   1.000
_cell.length_b   1.000
_cell.length_c   1.000
_cell.angle_alpha   90.00
_cell.angle_beta   90.00
_cell.angle_gamma   90.00
#
_symmetry.space_group_name_H-M   'P 1'
#
loop_
_entity.id
_entity.type
_entity.pdbx_description
1 polymer ?
#
loop_
_entity_poly.entity_id
_entity_poly.type
_entity_poly.pdbx_seq_one_letter_code
_entity_poly.pdbx_strand_id
1 'polypeptide(L)'
;MSRIFIIGATGYIGGDVLYALTQACRTSEISALVRNENRASLTTNKFPSVTPVIGALDSTTQITNEVPKADVFLHLASSHYLVSATAIARGLVESKRQRPVWIQLAGANLLSGPDIAANAYGEPRSEV
;
A
#
# COMPACT_ATOMS: atom_id res chain seq x y z
N MET A 1 -4.86 -18.72 -7.79
CA MET A 1 -3.77 -17.78 -8.10
C MET A 1 -3.77 -16.69 -7.03
N SER A 2 -2.62 -16.33 -6.46
CA SER A 2 -2.57 -15.30 -5.40
C SER A 2 -2.70 -13.90 -6.00
N ARG A 3 -3.45 -13.03 -5.33
CA ARG A 3 -3.70 -11.64 -5.76
C ARG A 3 -2.98 -10.65 -4.89
N ILE A 4 -2.19 -9.78 -5.50
CA ILE A 4 -1.43 -8.73 -4.81
C ILE A 4 -1.90 -7.38 -5.30
N PHE A 5 -2.33 -6.51 -4.39
CA PHE A 5 -2.65 -5.12 -4.72
C PHE A 5 -1.65 -4.19 -4.04
N ILE A 6 -1.03 -3.30 -4.82
CA ILE A 6 0.00 -2.36 -4.35
C ILE A 6 -0.41 -0.90 -4.58
N ILE A 7 -0.31 -0.10 -3.52
CA ILE A 7 -0.38 1.37 -3.57
C ILE A 7 1.04 1.91 -3.39
N GLY A 8 1.42 2.90 -4.22
CA GLY A 8 2.76 3.50 -4.17
C GLY A 8 3.79 2.83 -5.08
N ALA A 9 3.35 1.97 -6.01
CA ALA A 9 4.22 1.23 -6.92
C ALA A 9 5.13 2.09 -7.85
N THR A 10 4.81 3.37 -8.02
CA THR A 10 5.61 4.32 -8.81
C THR A 10 6.55 5.18 -7.96
N GLY A 11 6.57 4.98 -6.64
CA GLY A 11 7.54 5.59 -5.73
C GLY A 11 8.87 4.82 -5.72
N TYR A 12 9.85 5.33 -4.98
CA TYR A 12 11.19 4.72 -4.89
C TYR A 12 11.14 3.29 -4.33
N ILE A 13 10.66 3.13 -3.09
CA ILE A 13 10.52 1.81 -2.45
C ILE A 13 9.50 0.95 -3.20
N GLY A 14 8.36 1.51 -3.57
CA GLY A 14 7.29 0.75 -4.23
C GLY A 14 7.67 0.24 -5.61
N GLY A 15 8.52 0.95 -6.36
CA GLY A 15 9.05 0.51 -7.64
C GLY A 15 9.98 -0.69 -7.52
N ASP A 16 10.88 -0.67 -6.53
CA ASP A 16 11.77 -1.80 -6.25
C ASP A 16 11.00 -3.03 -5.75
N VAL A 17 10.01 -2.83 -4.88
CA VAL A 17 9.12 -3.90 -4.42
C VAL A 17 8.34 -4.47 -5.61
N LEU A 18 7.78 -3.64 -6.48
CA LEU A 18 7.07 -4.11 -7.67
C LEU A 18 8.00 -4.94 -8.58
N TYR A 19 9.22 -4.46 -8.81
CA TYR A 19 10.22 -5.22 -9.57
C TYR A 19 10.47 -6.59 -8.94
N ALA A 20 10.78 -6.65 -7.64
CA ALA A 20 11.03 -7.90 -6.94
C ALA A 20 9.82 -8.86 -6.99
N LEU A 21 8.60 -8.35 -6.80
CA LEU A 21 7.36 -9.13 -6.89
C LEU A 21 7.17 -9.73 -8.29
N THR A 22 7.40 -8.97 -9.35
CA THR A 22 7.27 -9.50 -10.72
C THR A 22 8.29 -10.60 -11.03
N GLN A 23 9.43 -10.66 -10.31
CA GLN A 23 10.42 -11.71 -10.46
C GLN A 23 10.14 -12.93 -9.57
N ALA A 24 9.76 -12.72 -8.32
CA ALA A 24 9.55 -13.79 -7.35
C ALA A 24 8.15 -14.44 -7.47
N CYS A 25 7.13 -13.63 -7.75
CA CYS A 25 5.72 -14.01 -7.76
C CYS A 25 5.15 -14.01 -9.18
N ARG A 26 5.85 -14.66 -10.13
CA ARG A 26 5.50 -14.63 -11.58
C ARG A 26 4.09 -15.14 -11.89
N THR A 27 3.56 -16.03 -11.05
CA THR A 27 2.22 -16.58 -11.20
C THR A 27 1.17 -15.75 -10.46
N SER A 28 1.51 -14.69 -9.75
CA SER A 28 0.53 -13.87 -9.02
C SER A 28 -0.10 -12.83 -9.94
N GLU A 29 -1.38 -12.55 -9.70
CA GLU A 29 -2.04 -11.39 -10.31
C GLU A 29 -1.65 -10.16 -9.49
N ILE A 30 -0.94 -9.21 -10.11
CA ILE A 30 -0.49 -7.99 -9.45
C ILE A 30 -1.25 -6.81 -10.02
N SER A 31 -1.99 -6.10 -9.18
CA SER A 31 -2.61 -4.82 -9.51
C SER A 31 -1.92 -3.66 -8.79
N ALA A 32 -1.78 -2.51 -9.47
CA ALA A 32 -1.06 -1.36 -8.94
C ALA A 32 -1.88 -0.07 -9.09
N LEU A 33 -2.11 0.64 -7.99
CA LEU A 33 -2.75 1.95 -8.02
C LEU A 33 -1.81 3.01 -8.59
N VAL A 34 -2.22 3.67 -9.68
CA VAL A 34 -1.45 4.69 -10.39
C VAL A 34 -2.31 5.91 -10.66
N ARG A 35 -1.71 7.11 -10.54
CA ARG A 35 -2.45 8.39 -10.50
C ARG A 35 -3.17 8.77 -11.80
N ASN A 36 -2.70 8.28 -12.95
CA ASN A 36 -3.24 8.65 -14.26
C ASN A 36 -2.74 7.69 -15.34
N GLU A 37 -3.33 7.81 -16.53
CA GLU A 37 -3.02 6.97 -17.70
C GLU A 37 -1.54 7.02 -18.10
N ASN A 38 -0.89 8.18 -18.01
CA ASN A 38 0.54 8.28 -18.32
C ASN A 38 1.38 7.38 -17.39
N ARG A 39 1.04 7.33 -16.10
CA ARG A 39 1.69 6.43 -15.13
C ARG A 39 1.28 4.98 -15.34
N ALA A 40 0.06 4.71 -15.77
CA ALA A 40 -0.36 3.37 -16.16
C ALA A 40 0.47 2.83 -17.32
N SER A 41 0.57 3.59 -18.42
CA SER A 41 1.37 3.24 -19.60
C SER A 41 2.84 3.01 -19.26
N LEU A 42 3.44 3.87 -18.44
CA LEU A 42 4.83 3.66 -17.99
C LEU A 42 4.99 2.38 -17.15
N THR A 43 4.01 2.07 -16.31
CA THR A 43 4.03 0.87 -15.47
C THR A 43 3.88 -0.39 -16.31
N THR A 44 2.91 -0.43 -17.22
CA THR A 44 2.64 -1.61 -18.06
C THR A 44 3.73 -1.82 -19.12
N ASN A 45 4.33 -0.76 -19.66
CA ASN A 45 5.48 -0.88 -20.58
C ASN A 45 6.68 -1.56 -19.89
N LYS A 46 6.91 -1.27 -18.61
CA LYS A 46 8.02 -1.86 -17.85
C LYS A 46 7.66 -3.22 -17.24
N PHE A 47 6.40 -3.40 -16.86
CA PHE A 47 5.86 -4.59 -16.20
C PHE A 47 4.56 -5.05 -16.87
N PRO A 48 4.62 -5.77 -18.00
CA PRO A 48 3.44 -6.13 -18.78
C PRO A 48 2.42 -7.01 -18.04
N SER A 49 2.85 -7.72 -16.99
CA SER A 49 1.99 -8.57 -16.16
C SER A 49 1.24 -7.81 -15.06
N VAL A 50 1.48 -6.51 -14.90
CA VAL A 50 0.88 -5.70 -13.84
C VAL A 50 -0.35 -4.99 -14.38
N THR A 51 -1.48 -5.13 -13.68
CA THR A 51 -2.74 -4.46 -14.02
C THR A 51 -2.80 -3.08 -13.34
N PRO A 52 -2.79 -1.97 -14.10
CA PRO A 52 -2.93 -0.66 -13.51
C PRO A 52 -4.37 -0.40 -13.04
N VAL A 53 -4.51 0.24 -11.89
CA VAL A 53 -5.78 0.75 -11.36
C VAL A 53 -5.64 2.26 -11.28
N ILE A 54 -6.45 3.00 -12.04
CA ILE A 54 -6.37 4.46 -12.06
C ILE A 54 -7.00 5.05 -10.80
N GLY A 55 -6.19 5.74 -10.01
CA GLY A 55 -6.64 6.45 -8.81
C GLY A 55 -5.50 7.10 -8.03
N ALA A 56 -5.87 8.02 -7.15
CA ALA A 56 -5.00 8.66 -6.17
C ALA A 56 -5.22 8.06 -4.77
N LEU A 57 -4.47 8.54 -3.78
CA LEU A 57 -4.54 8.00 -2.41
C LEU A 57 -5.90 8.26 -1.74
N ASP A 58 -6.65 9.25 -2.20
CA ASP A 58 -7.99 9.60 -1.75
C ASP A 58 -9.11 9.01 -2.63
N SER A 59 -8.75 8.18 -3.62
CA SER A 59 -9.70 7.47 -4.48
C SER A 59 -10.32 6.28 -3.74
N THR A 60 -11.13 6.60 -2.73
CA THR A 60 -11.69 5.63 -1.78
C THR A 60 -12.46 4.53 -2.48
N THR A 61 -13.28 4.85 -3.48
CA THR A 61 -14.05 3.87 -4.27
C THR A 61 -13.17 2.81 -4.92
N GLN A 62 -12.07 3.22 -5.55
CA GLN A 62 -11.13 2.31 -6.20
C GLN A 62 -10.44 1.43 -5.15
N ILE A 63 -9.99 2.03 -4.05
CA ILE A 63 -9.33 1.31 -2.96
C ILE A 63 -10.28 0.29 -2.32
N THR A 64 -11.50 0.67 -1.96
CA THR A 64 -12.49 -0.23 -1.36
C THR A 64 -12.93 -1.34 -2.31
N ASN A 65 -12.86 -1.12 -3.63
CA ASN A 65 -13.18 -2.15 -4.60
C ASN A 65 -12.04 -3.15 -4.84
N GLU A 66 -10.78 -2.71 -4.78
CA GLU A 66 -9.61 -3.56 -5.06
C GLU A 66 -9.11 -4.33 -3.84
N VAL A 67 -9.11 -3.72 -2.66
CA VAL A 67 -8.62 -4.36 -1.42
C VAL A 67 -9.32 -5.69 -1.09
N PRO A 68 -10.66 -5.84 -1.18
CA PRO A 68 -11.34 -7.10 -0.89
C PRO A 68 -10.92 -8.26 -1.81
N LYS A 69 -10.40 -7.95 -3.01
CA LYS A 69 -9.99 -8.93 -4.02
C LYS A 69 -8.59 -9.49 -3.76
N ALA A 70 -7.76 -8.78 -2.99
CA ALA A 70 -6.36 -9.10 -2.78
C ALA A 70 -6.16 -10.10 -1.62
N ASP A 71 -5.21 -11.02 -1.80
CA ASP A 71 -4.67 -11.84 -0.71
C ASP A 71 -3.65 -11.06 0.10
N VAL A 72 -2.84 -10.26 -0.59
CA VAL A 72 -1.81 -9.41 0.01
C VAL A 72 -1.99 -8.00 -0.51
N PHE A 73 -2.14 -7.07 0.42
CA PHE A 73 -2.27 -5.66 0.15
C PHE A 73 -1.05 -4.91 0.69
N LEU A 74 -0.40 -4.15 -0.18
CA LEU A 74 0.83 -3.40 0.09
C LEU A 74 0.54 -1.90 -0.01
N HIS A 75 0.61 -1.18 1.10
CA HIS A 75 0.52 0.28 1.09
C HIS A 75 1.90 0.91 1.30
N LEU A 76 2.57 1.22 0.20
CA LEU A 76 3.94 1.73 0.18
C LEU A 76 4.02 3.21 -0.20
N ALA A 77 2.90 3.93 -0.14
CA ALA A 77 2.83 5.37 -0.31
C ALA A 77 2.92 6.08 1.06
N SER A 78 2.15 7.15 1.26
CA SER A 78 2.17 7.94 2.50
C SER A 78 1.46 7.24 3.66
N SER A 79 2.14 7.11 4.81
CA SER A 79 1.54 6.63 6.07
C SER A 79 0.64 7.65 6.77
N HIS A 80 0.60 8.90 6.28
CA HIS A 80 -0.16 9.99 6.90
C HIS A 80 -1.51 10.27 6.22
N TYR A 81 -1.94 9.40 5.30
CA TYR A 81 -3.20 9.56 4.58
C TYR A 81 -4.34 8.76 5.23
N LEU A 82 -5.02 9.36 6.21
CA LEU A 82 -6.12 8.73 6.94
C LEU A 82 -7.25 8.25 6.01
N VAL A 83 -7.56 9.01 4.96
CA VAL A 83 -8.61 8.66 3.98
C VAL A 83 -8.30 7.32 3.31
N SER A 84 -7.04 7.12 2.87
CA SER A 84 -6.58 5.87 2.27
C SER A 84 -6.64 4.71 3.26
N ALA A 85 -6.10 4.89 4.48
CA ALA A 85 -6.08 3.90 5.54
C ALA A 85 -7.50 3.43 5.91
N THR A 86 -8.45 4.37 5.98
CA THR A 86 -9.85 4.07 6.28
C THR A 86 -10.51 3.29 5.14
N ALA A 87 -10.26 3.65 3.89
CA ALA A 87 -10.77 2.93 2.73
C ALA A 87 -10.21 1.49 2.67
N ILE A 88 -8.93 1.30 2.98
CA ILE A 88 -8.28 -0.02 3.07
C ILE A 88 -8.93 -0.85 4.16
N ALA A 89 -9.05 -0.30 5.37
CA ALA A 89 -9.67 -1.00 6.49
C ALA A 89 -11.10 -1.45 6.17
N ARG A 90 -11.90 -0.59 5.52
CA ARG A 90 -13.25 -0.94 5.03
C ARG A 90 -13.21 -2.09 4.02
N GLY A 91 -12.35 -2.01 3.01
CA GLY A 91 -12.20 -3.07 2.02
C GLY A 91 -11.74 -4.41 2.62
N LEU A 92 -10.90 -4.38 3.67
CA LEU A 92 -10.49 -5.60 4.38
C LEU A 92 -11.66 -6.24 5.15
N VAL A 93 -12.51 -5.44 5.78
CA VAL A 93 -13.72 -5.93 6.48
C VAL A 93 -14.70 -6.58 5.50
N GLU A 94 -14.82 -6.03 4.29
CA GLU A 94 -15.67 -6.59 3.22
C GLU A 94 -15.04 -7.79 2.50
N SER A 95 -13.77 -8.08 2.77
CA SER A 95 -13.05 -9.17 2.11
C SER A 95 -13.62 -10.53 2.47
N LYS A 96 -13.89 -11.32 1.44
CA LYS A 96 -14.24 -12.76 1.57
C LYS A 96 -13.01 -13.66 1.48
N ARG A 97 -11.80 -13.10 1.44
CA ARG A 97 -10.55 -13.87 1.47
C ARG A 97 -10.38 -14.44 2.88
N GLN A 98 -9.92 -15.69 2.98
CA GLN A 98 -9.79 -16.34 4.29
C GLN A 98 -8.82 -15.61 5.23
N ARG A 99 -7.71 -15.09 4.69
CA ARG A 99 -6.61 -14.49 5.48
C ARG A 99 -5.95 -13.36 4.69
N PRO A 100 -6.63 -12.22 4.47
CA PRO A 100 -6.01 -11.09 3.80
C PRO A 100 -4.88 -10.53 4.66
N VAL A 101 -3.76 -10.19 4.03
CA VAL A 101 -2.59 -9.60 4.69
C VAL A 101 -2.46 -8.15 4.25
N TRP A 102 -2.33 -7.23 5.23
CA TRP A 102 -2.00 -5.84 4.97
C TRP A 102 -0.60 -5.53 5.48
N ILE A 103 0.27 -5.09 4.57
CA ILE A 103 1.60 -4.57 4.89
C ILE A 103 1.61 -3.06 4.63
N GLN A 104 1.89 -2.28 5.68
CA GLN A 104 1.95 -0.83 5.65
C GLN A 104 3.40 -0.36 5.77
N LEU A 105 3.85 0.45 4.83
CA LEU A 105 5.07 1.23 5.01
C LEU A 105 4.78 2.40 5.94
N ALA A 106 5.59 2.55 6.98
CA ALA A 106 5.54 3.65 7.93
C ALA A 106 6.93 4.26 8.14
N GLY A 107 6.99 5.50 8.60
CA GLY A 107 8.22 6.13 9.05
C GLY A 107 8.51 5.82 10.52
N ALA A 108 9.80 5.81 10.89
CA ALA A 108 10.23 5.65 12.28
C ALA A 108 9.68 6.75 13.22
N ASN A 109 9.32 7.91 12.65
CA ASN A 109 8.68 9.01 13.36
C ASN A 109 7.35 8.62 14.04
N LEU A 110 6.70 7.53 13.59
CA LEU A 110 5.52 6.97 14.26
C LEU A 110 5.83 6.58 15.72
N LEU A 111 7.04 6.06 15.99
CA LEU A 111 7.44 5.60 17.33
C LEU A 111 7.74 6.76 18.27
N SER A 112 8.19 7.90 17.73
CA SER A 112 8.48 9.12 18.46
C SER A 112 7.28 10.06 18.57
N GLY A 113 6.09 9.67 18.10
CA GLY A 113 4.89 10.51 18.12
C GLY A 113 4.57 11.09 19.50
N PRO A 114 4.50 10.27 20.57
CA PRO A 114 4.27 10.76 21.93
C PRO A 114 5.36 11.73 22.41
N ASP A 115 6.63 11.42 22.12
CA ASP A 115 7.77 12.21 22.57
C ASP A 115 7.81 13.58 21.86
N ILE A 116 7.46 13.62 20.56
CA ILE A 116 7.28 14.86 19.79
C ILE A 116 6.14 15.70 20.38
N ALA A 117 4.99 15.08 20.67
CA ALA A 117 3.82 15.79 21.20
C ALA A 117 4.08 16.37 22.60
N ALA A 118 4.86 15.66 23.42
CA ALA A 118 5.24 16.08 24.78
C ALA A 118 6.52 16.94 24.82
N ASN A 119 7.20 17.13 23.68
CA ASN A 119 8.52 17.77 23.62
C ASN A 119 9.58 17.10 24.54
N ALA A 120 9.46 15.79 24.75
CA ALA A 120 10.22 14.98 25.71
C ALA A 120 11.35 14.19 25.04
N TYR A 121 12.14 14.87 24.19
CA TYR A 121 13.16 14.22 23.39
C TYR A 121 14.31 13.68 24.25
N GLY A 122 14.60 12.38 24.11
CA GLY A 122 15.69 11.73 24.84
C GLY A 122 15.39 11.42 26.30
N GLU A 123 14.19 11.72 26.78
CA GLU A 123 13.75 11.35 28.13
C GLU A 123 13.43 9.86 28.18
N PRO A 124 13.89 9.13 29.22
CA PRO A 124 13.51 7.74 29.40
C PRO A 124 12.00 7.66 29.65
N ARG A 125 11.32 6.75 28.95
CA ARG A 125 9.93 6.43 29.29
C ARG A 125 9.94 5.76 30.66
N SER A 126 9.23 6.34 31.63
CA SER A 126 8.89 5.62 32.85
C SER A 126 8.24 4.29 32.44
N GLU A 127 8.79 3.17 32.91
CA GLU A 127 8.41 1.81 32.50
C GLU A 127 6.89 1.67 32.34
N VAL A 128 6.47 1.16 31.18
CA VAL A 128 5.05 0.87 30.86
C VAL A 128 4.64 -0.45 31.49
#